data_AF-A0A3D4ZY15-F1
#
_entry.id   AF-A0A3D4ZY15-F1
#
_cell.length_a   1.000
_cell.length_b   1.000
_cell.length_c   1.000
_cell.angle_alpha   90.00
_cell.angle_beta   90.00
_cell.angle_gamma   90.00
#
_symmetry.space_group_name_H-M   'P 1'
#
loop_
_entity.id
_entity.type
_entity.pdbx_description
1 polymer ?
#
loop_
_entity_poly.entity_id
_entity_poly.type
_entity_poly.pdbx_seq_one_letter_code
_entity_poly.pdbx_strand_id
1 'polypeptide(L)'
;MRSNDAFKAAFMNMYAFTELQRTIAERVSERLGRPVTVGQYNHVIDSFHIYGSYFEEFEGFLQTLEARSFEQRVYTTEMIAPLIGEAREKIAAALAREERPGDGARGD
;
A
#
# COMPACT_ATOMS: atom_id res chain seq x y z
N MET A 1 9.40 -12.34 -0.09
CA MET A 1 7.93 -12.49 -0.10
C MET A 1 7.59 -13.68 -0.99
N ARG A 2 6.69 -14.57 -0.56
CA ARG A 2 6.41 -15.82 -1.29
C ARG A 2 5.77 -15.61 -2.66
N SER A 3 4.93 -14.59 -2.81
CA SER A 3 4.12 -14.36 -3.99
C SER A 3 3.66 -12.91 -3.99
N ASN A 4 3.74 -12.24 -5.12
CA ASN A 4 3.28 -10.86 -5.26
C ASN A 4 2.69 -10.64 -6.65
N ASP A 5 1.43 -10.20 -6.66
CA ASP A 5 0.79 -9.61 -7.82
C ASP A 5 1.52 -8.34 -8.26
N ALA A 6 2.20 -8.41 -9.39
CA ALA A 6 3.04 -7.37 -9.94
C ALA A 6 2.26 -6.13 -10.38
N PHE A 7 0.97 -6.27 -10.73
CA PHE A 7 0.20 -5.17 -11.28
C PHE A 7 -0.66 -4.47 -10.22
N LYS A 8 -1.47 -5.22 -9.46
CA LYS A 8 -2.43 -4.61 -8.54
C LYS A 8 -1.91 -4.41 -7.11
N ALA A 9 -0.93 -5.19 -6.66
CA ALA A 9 -0.49 -5.17 -5.26
C ALA A 9 0.94 -4.67 -5.04
N ALA A 10 1.86 -4.96 -5.96
CA ALA A 10 3.29 -4.69 -5.77
C ALA A 10 3.59 -3.24 -5.39
N PHE A 11 2.99 -2.28 -6.08
CA PHE A 11 3.16 -0.86 -5.76
C PHE A 11 2.82 -0.55 -4.30
N MET A 12 1.63 -0.97 -3.83
CA MET A 12 1.19 -0.70 -2.46
C MET A 12 2.00 -1.48 -1.42
N ASN A 13 2.45 -2.70 -1.76
CA ASN A 13 3.35 -3.46 -0.90
C ASN A 13 4.68 -2.72 -0.71
N MET A 14 5.29 -2.24 -1.80
CA MET A 14 6.53 -1.46 -1.74
C MET A 14 6.33 -0.19 -0.91
N TYR A 15 5.26 0.57 -1.17
CA TYR A 15 4.90 1.76 -0.39
C TYR A 15 4.81 1.46 1.11
N ALA A 16 4.06 0.43 1.50
CA ALA A 16 3.87 0.06 2.90
C ALA A 16 5.20 -0.30 3.58
N PHE A 17 6.07 -1.05 2.91
CA PHE A 17 7.37 -1.42 3.48
C PHE A 17 8.34 -0.25 3.56
N THR A 18 8.34 0.68 2.60
CA THR A 18 9.19 1.88 2.67
C THR A 18 8.70 2.83 3.76
N GLU A 19 7.39 2.96 3.96
CA GLU A 19 6.82 3.74 5.08
C GLU A 19 7.14 3.11 6.43
N LEU A 20 7.13 1.78 6.52
CA LEU A 20 7.56 1.06 7.71
C LEU A 20 9.05 1.31 7.99
N GLN A 21 9.92 1.25 6.96
CA GLN A 21 11.35 1.57 7.11
C GLN A 21 11.56 2.99 7.63
N ARG A 22 10.85 4.00 7.07
CA ARG A 22 10.87 5.38 7.54
C ARG A 22 10.46 5.48 9.01
N THR A 23 9.32 4.89 9.37
CA THR A 23 8.79 4.92 10.74
C THR A 23 9.74 4.27 11.75
N ILE A 24 10.40 3.16 11.38
CA ILE A 24 11.39 2.51 12.23
C ILE A 24 12.62 3.41 12.42
N ALA A 25 13.13 4.00 11.34
CA ALA A 25 14.30 4.88 11.40
C ALA A 25 14.05 6.11 12.30
N GLU A 26 12.87 6.72 12.21
CA GLU A 26 12.43 7.82 13.08
C GLU A 26 12.44 7.39 14.56
N ARG A 27 11.76 6.29 14.88
CA ARG A 27 11.67 5.78 16.27
C ARG A 27 13.03 5.38 16.84
N VAL A 28 13.91 4.82 16.02
CA VAL A 28 15.27 4.47 16.45
C VAL A 28 16.10 5.74 16.69
N SER A 29 15.95 6.76 15.83
CA SER A 29 16.63 8.04 16.00
C SER A 29 16.27 8.70 17.33
N GLU A 30 14.99 8.75 17.66
CA GLU A 30 14.47 9.28 18.93
C GLU A 30 15.08 8.55 20.13
N ARG A 31 15.09 7.21 20.10
CA ARG A 31 15.61 6.38 21.20
C ARG A 31 17.11 6.52 21.41
N LEU A 32 17.87 6.73 20.33
CA LEU A 32 19.33 6.83 20.38
C LEU A 32 19.82 8.27 20.60
N GLY A 33 18.95 9.27 20.48
CA GLY A 33 19.33 10.68 20.52
C GLY A 33 20.26 11.11 19.39
N ARG A 34 20.28 10.37 18.27
CA ARG A 34 21.08 10.69 17.08
C ARG A 34 20.34 10.33 15.80
N PRO A 35 20.55 11.04 14.68
CA PRO A 35 19.91 10.71 13.42
C PRO A 35 20.28 9.32 12.90
N VAL A 36 19.27 8.55 12.50
CA VAL A 36 19.36 7.32 11.72
C VAL A 36 18.54 7.52 10.45
N THR A 37 19.21 7.42 9.30
CA THR A 37 18.56 7.56 7.99
C THR A 37 18.14 6.21 7.43
N VAL A 38 17.15 6.22 6.54
CA VAL A 38 16.78 5.02 5.78
C VAL A 38 17.88 4.66 4.76
N GLY A 39 18.10 3.37 4.58
CA GLY A 39 18.97 2.83 3.54
C GLY A 39 18.18 2.31 2.33
N GLN A 40 18.83 1.49 1.51
CA GLN A 40 18.19 0.85 0.36
C GLN A 40 17.05 -0.08 0.77
N TYR A 41 15.94 0.00 0.03
CA TYR A 41 14.88 -0.99 0.08
C TYR A 41 15.14 -2.12 -0.93
N ASN A 42 15.07 -3.37 -0.47
CA ASN A 42 15.25 -4.56 -1.31
C ASN A 42 13.97 -5.38 -1.32
N HIS A 43 13.35 -5.51 -2.49
CA HIS A 43 12.09 -6.24 -2.65
C HIS A 43 12.34 -7.63 -3.25
N VAL A 44 12.60 -8.61 -2.39
CA VAL A 44 12.90 -9.99 -2.80
C VAL A 44 11.63 -10.83 -2.83
N ILE A 45 11.33 -11.47 -3.97
CA ILE A 45 10.07 -12.14 -4.23
C ILE A 45 10.32 -13.47 -4.94
N ASP A 46 9.68 -14.54 -4.46
CA ASP A 46 9.84 -15.87 -5.07
C ASP A 46 8.98 -16.03 -6.34
N SER A 47 7.73 -15.56 -6.29
CA SER A 47 6.81 -15.49 -7.44
C SER A 47 6.34 -14.07 -7.67
N PHE A 48 6.81 -13.43 -8.74
CA PHE A 48 6.38 -12.10 -9.15
C PHE A 48 5.61 -12.19 -10.47
N HIS A 49 4.29 -12.01 -10.42
CA HIS A 49 3.42 -12.44 -11.51
C HIS A 49 2.27 -11.45 -11.76
N ILE A 50 1.81 -11.42 -13.01
CA ILE A 50 0.58 -10.75 -13.43
C ILE A 50 -0.47 -11.83 -13.68
N TYR A 51 -1.66 -11.68 -13.12
CA TYR A 51 -2.75 -12.61 -13.41
C TYR A 51 -3.28 -12.39 -14.84
N GLY A 52 -3.52 -13.48 -15.56
CA GLY A 52 -4.07 -13.42 -16.92
C GLY A 52 -5.43 -12.72 -17.02
N SER A 53 -6.20 -12.71 -15.93
CA SER A 53 -7.46 -11.95 -15.83
C SER A 53 -7.30 -10.44 -15.96
N TYR A 54 -6.07 -9.89 -15.86
CA TYR A 54 -5.81 -8.45 -15.92
C TYR A 54 -5.21 -8.02 -17.26
N PHE A 55 -5.18 -8.90 -18.27
CA PHE A 55 -4.45 -8.65 -19.50
C PHE A 55 -4.89 -7.34 -20.20
N GLU A 56 -6.19 -7.14 -20.38
CA GLU A 56 -6.74 -5.91 -20.97
C GLU A 56 -6.43 -4.65 -20.14
N GLU A 57 -6.55 -4.74 -18.80
CA GLU A 57 -6.21 -3.63 -17.90
C GLU A 57 -4.71 -3.28 -17.99
N PHE A 58 -3.86 -4.30 -18.14
CA PHE A 58 -2.42 -4.14 -18.25
C PHE A 58 -2.02 -3.49 -19.57
N GLU A 59 -2.67 -3.84 -20.69
CA GLU A 59 -2.49 -3.13 -21.97
C GLU A 59 -2.80 -1.64 -21.83
N GLY A 60 -3.90 -1.30 -21.14
CA GLY A 60 -4.23 0.10 -20.83
C GLY A 60 -3.12 0.79 -20.01
N PHE A 61 -2.53 0.11 -19.04
CA PHE A 61 -1.38 0.63 -18.29
C PHE A 61 -0.18 0.93 -19.21
N LEU A 62 0.16 0.04 -20.15
CA LEU A 62 1.26 0.27 -21.10
C LEU A 62 1.03 1.51 -21.96
N GLN A 63 -0.20 1.75 -22.42
CA GLN A 63 -0.56 2.97 -23.16
C GLN A 63 -0.30 4.23 -22.31
N THR A 64 -0.52 4.17 -20.99
CA THR A 64 -0.20 5.33 -20.12
C THR A 64 1.30 5.61 -20.03
N LEU A 65 2.17 4.59 -20.15
CA LEU A 65 3.62 4.78 -20.14
C LEU A 65 4.10 5.54 -21.38
N GLU A 66 3.45 5.33 -22.53
CA GLU A 66 3.73 6.04 -23.77
C GLU A 66 3.14 7.46 -23.76
N ALA A 67 1.92 7.62 -23.23
CA ALA A 67 1.17 8.87 -23.32
C ALA A 67 1.48 9.89 -22.23
N ARG A 68 2.04 9.48 -21.07
CA ARG A 68 2.23 10.35 -19.90
C ARG A 68 3.69 10.45 -19.48
N SER A 69 4.10 11.64 -19.06
CA SER A 69 5.41 11.85 -18.44
C SER A 69 5.53 11.07 -17.12
N PHE A 70 6.74 10.93 -16.61
CA PHE A 70 6.97 10.25 -15.33
C PHE A 70 6.24 10.95 -14.18
N GLU A 71 6.30 12.27 -14.13
CA GLU A 71 5.69 13.12 -13.11
C GLU A 71 4.16 12.98 -13.08
N GLN A 72 3.56 12.71 -14.23
CA GLN A 72 2.11 12.46 -14.36
C GLN A 72 1.68 11.04 -13.93
N ARG A 73 2.64 10.17 -13.63
CA ARG A 73 2.42 8.75 -13.28
C ARG A 73 2.86 8.41 -11.85
N VAL A 74 3.40 9.37 -11.12
CA VAL A 74 3.85 9.18 -9.73
C VAL A 74 3.11 10.10 -8.78
N TYR A 75 3.02 9.67 -7.54
CA TYR A 75 2.42 10.43 -6.46
C TYR A 75 3.38 10.48 -5.29
N THR A 76 3.50 11.64 -4.65
CA THR A 76 4.13 11.72 -3.33
C THR A 76 3.12 11.35 -2.25
N THR A 77 3.60 10.96 -1.07
CA THR A 77 2.73 10.65 0.08
C THR A 77 1.83 11.84 0.43
N GLU A 78 2.33 13.07 0.29
CA GLU A 78 1.58 14.30 0.57
C GLU A 78 0.41 14.48 -0.41
N MET A 79 0.60 14.14 -1.69
CA MET A 79 -0.46 14.23 -2.70
C MET A 79 -1.64 13.31 -2.38
N ILE A 80 -1.37 12.14 -1.79
CA ILE A 80 -2.39 11.13 -1.48
C ILE A 80 -2.87 11.17 -0.02
N ALA A 81 -2.24 11.98 0.84
CA ALA A 81 -2.57 12.05 2.25
C ALA A 81 -4.06 12.31 2.54
N PRO A 82 -4.78 13.17 1.78
CA PRO A 82 -6.23 13.34 1.96
C PRO A 82 -7.01 12.05 1.73
N LEU A 83 -6.69 11.32 0.64
CA LEU A 83 -7.34 10.04 0.31
C LEU A 83 -7.07 8.97 1.35
N ILE A 84 -5.84 8.92 1.89
CA ILE A 84 -5.50 8.03 3.01
C ILE A 84 -6.34 8.40 4.25
N GLY A 85 -6.50 9.69 4.54
CA GLY A 85 -7.34 10.18 5.64
C GLY A 85 -8.78 9.68 5.52
N GLU A 86 -9.41 9.90 4.37
CA GLU A 86 -10.78 9.41 4.09
C GLU A 86 -10.89 7.89 4.20
N ALA A 87 -9.90 7.15 3.69
CA ALA A 87 -9.88 5.70 3.79
C ALA A 87 -9.81 5.22 5.24
N ARG A 88 -9.01 5.90 6.09
CA ARG A 88 -8.91 5.58 7.53
C ARG A 88 -10.25 5.76 8.24
N GLU A 89 -10.99 6.82 7.95
CA GLU A 89 -12.32 7.05 8.52
C GLU A 89 -13.31 5.95 8.11
N LYS A 90 -13.32 5.58 6.82
CA LYS A 90 -14.16 4.49 6.29
C LYS A 90 -13.85 3.16 6.97
N ILE A 91 -12.57 2.83 7.14
CA ILE A 91 -12.11 1.61 7.82
C ILE A 91 -12.52 1.64 9.29
N ALA A 92 -12.30 2.75 10.01
CA ALA A 92 -12.71 2.88 11.41
C ALA A 92 -14.22 2.71 11.59
N ALA A 93 -15.03 3.28 10.69
CA ALA A 93 -16.48 3.10 10.71
C ALA A 93 -16.91 1.66 10.39
N ALA A 94 -16.19 0.95 9.52
CA ALA A 94 -16.45 -0.46 9.24
C ALA A 94 -16.15 -1.35 10.46
N LEU A 95 -14.98 -1.16 11.08
CA LEU A 95 -14.59 -1.90 12.30
C LEU A 95 -15.58 -1.66 13.44
N ALA A 96 -16.00 -0.41 13.67
CA ALA A 96 -17.01 -0.08 14.69
C ALA A 96 -18.40 -0.69 14.43
N ARG A 97 -18.71 -1.07 13.18
CA ARG A 97 -19.94 -1.84 12.87
C ARG A 97 -19.76 -3.32 13.16
N GLU A 98 -18.58 -3.87 12.87
CA GLU A 98 -18.24 -5.28 13.12
C GLU A 98 -18.13 -5.60 14.62
N GLU A 99 -17.64 -4.65 15.44
CA GLU A 99 -17.54 -4.79 16.89
C GLU A 99 -18.90 -4.75 17.61
N ARG A 100 -19.99 -4.41 16.91
CA ARG A 100 -21.34 -4.56 17.48
C ARG A 100 -21.63 -6.06 17.58
N PRO A 101 -21.80 -6.62 18.78
CA PRO A 101 -22.18 -8.02 18.92
C PRO A 101 -23.44 -8.25 18.11
N GLY A 102 -23.39 -9.21 17.20
CA GLY A 102 -24.46 -9.42 16.23
C GLY A 102 -25.81 -9.64 16.90
N ASP A 103 -26.83 -9.22 16.14
CA ASP A 103 -28.22 -9.64 16.14
C ASP A 103 -28.31 -11.18 15.96
N GLY A 104 -27.70 -11.90 16.89
CA GLY A 104 -27.60 -13.35 16.97
C GLY A 104 -28.89 -13.96 17.48
N ALA A 105 -30.02 -13.60 16.89
CA ALA A 105 -31.19 -14.46 16.89
C ALA A 105 -30.88 -15.64 15.96
N ARG A 106 -30.17 -16.64 16.50
CA ARG A 106 -30.25 -17.99 15.93
C ARG A 106 -31.68 -18.43 16.17
N GLY A 107 -32.46 -18.42 15.08
CA GLY A 107 -33.81 -18.95 15.07
C GLY A 107 -33.83 -20.37 15.63
N ASP A 108 -34.63 -20.50 16.67
CA ASP A 108 -35.20 -21.69 17.27
C ASP A 108 -36.02 -22.53 16.28
#